data_AF-A0A2V2RJN0-F1
#
_entry.id   AF-A0A2V2RJN0-F1
#
_cell.length_a   1.000
_cell.length_b   1.000
_cell.length_c   1.000
_cell.angle_alpha   90.00
_cell.angle_beta   90.00
_cell.angle_gamma   90.00
#
_symmetry.space_group_name_H-M   'P 1'
#
loop_
_entity.id
_entity.type
_entity.pdbx_description
1 polymer ?
#
loop_
_entity_poly.entity_id
_entity_poly.type
_entity_poly.pdbx_seq_one_letter_code
_entity_poly.pdbx_strand_id
1 'polypeptide(L)'
;MSWHVSARRVNKKADAEKAKPQLYEPPEKFVRLMHATFHLVGEAMGWPTRNVRGWLALMTGHYDSVVWPPGHHMEAMVPHSMAHMHRAELEAFWEDACDVIRKDVLPHIHPIQAQEIRRRINDVRQNY
;
A
#
# COMPACT_ATOMS: atom_id res chain seq x y z
N MET A 1 -16.41 -0.74 64.04
CA MET A 1 -15.46 -1.87 63.96
C MET A 1 -15.23 -2.18 62.49
N SER A 2 -13.96 -2.26 62.11
CA SER A 2 -13.44 -2.01 60.75
C SER A 2 -13.66 -3.19 59.79
N TRP A 3 -14.12 -2.88 58.58
CA TRP A 3 -14.21 -3.81 57.46
C TRP A 3 -12.85 -3.86 56.74
N HIS A 4 -12.12 -4.97 56.84
CA HIS A 4 -10.92 -5.22 56.02
C HIS A 4 -11.32 -5.88 54.71
N VAL A 5 -11.40 -5.10 53.64
CA VAL A 5 -11.51 -5.60 52.26
C VAL A 5 -10.09 -5.85 51.77
N SER A 6 -9.71 -7.13 51.67
CA SER A 6 -8.42 -7.55 51.13
C SER A 6 -8.42 -7.41 49.61
N ALA A 7 -7.90 -6.29 49.11
CA ALA A 7 -7.70 -6.07 47.68
C ALA A 7 -6.63 -7.03 47.14
N ARG A 8 -7.05 -8.11 46.48
CA ARG A 8 -6.17 -8.91 45.61
C ARG A 8 -5.69 -8.00 44.47
N ARG A 9 -4.43 -7.59 44.55
CA ARG A 9 -3.69 -6.98 43.43
C ARG A 9 -3.60 -8.03 42.31
N VAL A 10 -4.48 -7.95 41.32
CA VAL A 10 -4.31 -8.68 40.06
C VAL A 10 -3.13 -8.05 39.35
N ASN A 11 -2.00 -8.75 39.36
CA ASN A 11 -0.76 -8.34 38.72
C ASN A 11 -0.94 -8.44 37.20
N LYS A 12 -1.44 -7.36 36.58
CA LYS A 12 -1.74 -7.22 35.14
C LYS A 12 -0.47 -7.07 34.29
N LYS A 13 0.57 -7.86 34.58
CA LYS A 13 1.91 -7.77 33.94
C LYS A 13 2.33 -9.04 33.19
N ALA A 14 1.40 -9.96 32.91
CA ALA A 14 1.76 -11.25 32.31
C ALA A 14 1.33 -11.49 30.85
N ASP A 15 0.40 -10.73 30.26
CA ASP A 15 -0.16 -11.10 28.94
C ASP A 15 -0.20 -9.94 27.94
N ALA A 16 0.93 -9.29 27.74
CA ALA A 16 1.14 -8.42 26.58
C ALA A 16 2.55 -8.60 26.02
N GLU A 17 2.99 -9.85 25.92
CA GLU A 17 3.94 -10.20 24.87
C GLU A 17 3.20 -9.95 23.54
N LYS A 18 3.28 -8.70 23.07
CA LYS A 18 2.92 -8.33 21.71
C LYS A 18 3.72 -9.28 20.83
N ALA A 19 3.07 -10.33 20.33
CA ALA A 19 3.56 -11.09 19.21
C ALA A 19 3.95 -10.04 18.17
N LYS A 20 5.26 -9.79 18.01
CA LYS A 20 5.73 -9.01 16.88
C LYS A 20 5.16 -9.78 15.70
N PRO A 21 4.25 -9.21 14.89
CA PRO A 21 3.83 -9.89 13.69
C PRO A 21 5.14 -10.22 12.98
N GLN A 22 5.39 -11.52 12.72
CA GLN A 22 6.50 -11.90 11.89
C GLN A 22 6.33 -11.09 10.62
N LEU A 23 7.23 -10.13 10.41
CA LEU A 23 7.28 -9.30 9.23
C LEU A 23 7.62 -10.25 8.09
N TYR A 24 6.59 -10.88 7.54
CA TYR A 24 6.73 -11.72 6.37
C TYR A 24 6.92 -10.77 5.20
N GLU A 25 8.15 -10.69 4.72
CA GLU A 25 8.48 -9.86 3.56
C GLU A 25 7.78 -10.42 2.31
N PRO A 26 7.26 -9.55 1.43
CA PRO A 26 6.67 -9.99 0.18
C PRO A 26 7.72 -10.73 -0.69
N PRO A 27 7.33 -11.75 -1.47
CA PRO A 27 8.26 -12.44 -2.35
C PRO A 27 8.96 -11.45 -3.30
N GLU A 28 10.30 -11.51 -3.38
CA GLU A 28 11.09 -10.56 -4.19
C GLU A 28 10.60 -10.50 -5.65
N LYS A 29 10.20 -11.65 -6.19
CA LYS A 29 9.64 -11.76 -7.55
C LYS A 29 8.35 -10.96 -7.73
N PHE A 30 7.44 -10.99 -6.75
CA PHE A 30 6.21 -10.22 -6.77
C PHE A 30 6.50 -8.72 -6.84
N VAL A 31 7.35 -8.23 -5.92
CA VAL A 31 7.74 -6.81 -5.85
C VAL A 31 8.39 -6.38 -7.17
N ARG A 32 9.31 -7.17 -7.72
CA ARG A 32 9.98 -6.85 -8.99
C ARG A 32 9.00 -6.76 -10.16
N LEU A 33 8.06 -7.70 -10.28
CA LEU A 33 7.07 -7.70 -11.37
C LEU A 33 6.08 -6.54 -11.23
N MET A 34 5.63 -6.25 -10.01
CA MET A 34 4.79 -5.09 -9.70
C MET A 34 5.48 -3.78 -10.12
N HIS A 35 6.73 -3.57 -9.68
CA HIS A 35 7.51 -2.38 -10.02
C HIS A 35 7.76 -2.24 -11.52
N ALA A 36 8.04 -3.35 -12.23
CA ALA A 36 8.16 -3.35 -13.68
C ALA A 36 6.84 -2.95 -14.37
N THR A 37 5.70 -3.38 -13.82
CA THR A 37 4.39 -2.99 -14.35
C THR A 37 4.14 -1.49 -14.16
N PHE A 38 4.49 -0.92 -13.00
CA PHE A 38 4.41 0.53 -12.78
C PHE A 38 5.33 1.32 -13.71
N HIS A 39 6.48 0.76 -14.09
CA HIS A 39 7.35 1.38 -15.07
C HIS A 39 6.67 1.50 -16.43
N LEU A 40 6.08 0.41 -16.94
CA LEU A 40 5.35 0.39 -18.21
C LEU A 40 4.13 1.33 -18.20
N VAL A 41 3.39 1.38 -17.08
CA VAL A 41 2.30 2.36 -16.89
C VAL A 41 2.85 3.79 -16.98
N GLY A 42 4.00 4.06 -16.35
CA GLY A 42 4.67 5.35 -16.42
C GLY A 42 5.07 5.73 -17.85
N GLU A 43 5.67 4.81 -18.61
CA GLU A 43 5.99 5.05 -20.02
C GLU A 43 4.75 5.35 -20.85
N ALA A 44 3.66 4.61 -20.64
CA ALA A 44 2.40 4.82 -21.36
C ALA A 44 1.73 6.16 -21.02
N MET A 45 1.87 6.64 -19.78
CA MET A 45 1.33 7.93 -19.32
C MET A 45 2.29 9.11 -19.54
N GLY A 46 3.54 8.86 -19.94
CA GLY A 46 4.59 9.87 -19.98
C GLY A 46 5.03 10.38 -18.60
N TRP A 47 4.86 9.57 -17.55
CA TRP A 47 5.12 9.93 -16.16
C TRP A 47 6.30 9.15 -15.58
N PRO A 48 7.14 9.77 -14.74
CA PRO A 48 8.13 9.03 -13.96
C PRO A 48 7.45 7.96 -13.08
N THR A 49 8.06 6.78 -12.98
CA THR A 49 7.51 5.67 -12.17
C THR A 49 7.26 6.07 -10.71
N ARG A 50 8.03 7.01 -10.14
CA ARG A 50 7.76 7.57 -8.80
C ARG A 50 6.39 8.24 -8.72
N ASN A 51 5.99 8.99 -9.74
CA ASN A 51 4.73 9.72 -9.76
C ASN A 51 3.56 8.75 -9.95
N VAL A 52 3.70 7.74 -10.80
CA VAL A 52 2.69 6.68 -10.94
C VAL A 52 2.42 5.99 -9.61
N ARG A 53 3.47 5.63 -8.87
CA ARG A 53 3.33 4.96 -7.56
C ARG A 53 2.62 5.86 -6.55
N GLY A 54 3.00 7.13 -6.46
CA GLY A 54 2.35 8.10 -5.60
C GLY A 54 0.89 8.33 -5.98
N TRP A 55 0.61 8.49 -7.28
CA TRP A 55 -0.76 8.64 -7.79
C TRP A 55 -1.63 7.42 -7.49
N LEU A 56 -1.14 6.20 -7.75
CA LEU A 56 -1.87 4.97 -7.43
C LEU A 56 -2.16 4.88 -5.93
N ALA A 57 -1.20 5.17 -5.07
CA ALA A 57 -1.40 5.19 -3.63
C ALA A 57 -2.50 6.18 -3.20
N LEU A 58 -2.56 7.37 -3.81
CA LEU A 58 -3.66 8.30 -3.57
C LEU A 58 -5.01 7.74 -4.04
N MET A 59 -5.06 7.19 -5.26
CA MET A 59 -6.29 6.65 -5.86
C MET A 59 -6.84 5.42 -5.13
N THR A 60 -5.98 4.64 -4.48
CA THR A 60 -6.37 3.46 -3.70
C THR A 60 -6.52 3.76 -2.20
N GLY A 61 -6.44 5.03 -1.78
CA GLY A 61 -6.64 5.41 -0.37
C GLY A 61 -5.45 5.13 0.57
N HIS A 62 -4.28 4.80 0.03
CA HIS A 62 -3.05 4.56 0.79
C HIS A 62 -2.25 5.85 0.95
N TYR A 63 -2.79 6.78 1.74
CA TYR A 63 -2.15 8.07 2.02
C TYR A 63 -2.51 8.60 3.40
N ASP A 64 -1.64 9.44 3.93
CA ASP A 64 -1.93 10.26 5.10
C ASP A 64 -2.32 11.65 4.67
N SER A 65 -3.26 12.25 5.40
CA SER A 65 -3.60 13.65 5.23
C SER A 65 -2.95 14.48 6.34
N VAL A 66 -2.15 15.47 5.96
CA VAL A 66 -1.42 16.33 6.89
C VAL A 66 -1.66 17.79 6.59
N VAL A 67 -1.73 18.61 7.63
CA VAL A 67 -1.78 20.06 7.47
C VAL A 67 -0.37 20.60 7.26
N TRP A 68 -0.11 21.27 6.13
CA TRP A 68 1.21 21.80 5.81
C TRP A 68 1.16 23.15 5.07
N PRO A 69 1.97 24.16 5.47
CA PRO A 69 2.83 24.17 6.65
C PRO A 69 2.03 24.23 7.96
N PRO A 70 2.64 23.88 9.11
CA PRO A 70 1.95 23.92 10.41
C PRO A 70 1.35 25.31 10.67
N GLY A 71 0.08 25.35 11.08
CA GLY A 71 -0.66 26.60 11.35
C GLY A 71 -1.43 27.17 10.15
N HIS A 72 -1.41 26.51 8.99
CA HIS A 72 -2.26 26.86 7.84
C HIS A 72 -3.47 25.92 7.73
N HIS A 73 -4.43 26.25 6.86
CA HIS A 73 -5.60 25.41 6.55
C HIS A 73 -5.42 24.55 5.29
N MET A 74 -4.20 24.45 4.78
CA MET A 74 -3.93 23.66 3.57
C MET A 74 -3.65 22.22 3.96
N GLU A 75 -4.52 21.33 3.47
CA GLU A 75 -4.40 19.90 3.63
C GLU A 75 -3.58 19.32 2.47
N ALA A 76 -2.55 18.54 2.81
CA ALA A 76 -1.66 17.89 1.87
C ALA A 76 -1.79 16.37 2.02
N MET A 77 -2.00 15.69 0.89
CA MET A 77 -2.03 14.23 0.84
C MET A 77 -0.61 13.70 0.63
N VAL A 78 -0.18 12.82 1.53
CA VAL A 78 1.15 12.18 1.52
C VAL A 78 0.96 10.70 1.23
N PRO A 79 1.27 10.23 0.00
CA PRO A 79 1.10 8.82 -0.33
C PRO A 79 2.03 7.94 0.51
N HIS A 80 1.51 6.80 0.96
CA HIS A 80 2.30 5.82 1.71
C HIS A 80 3.42 5.25 0.84
N SER A 81 4.58 5.02 1.46
CA SER A 81 5.68 4.35 0.80
C SER A 81 5.44 2.84 0.80
N MET A 82 5.42 2.23 -0.38
CA MET A 82 5.34 0.78 -0.52
C MET A 82 6.50 0.02 0.16
N ALA A 83 7.63 0.68 0.43
CA ALA A 83 8.74 0.07 1.17
C ALA A 83 8.41 -0.18 2.66
N HIS A 84 7.35 0.45 3.18
CA HIS A 84 6.87 0.26 4.54
C HIS A 84 5.62 -0.62 4.63
N MET A 85 5.05 -1.02 3.48
CA MET A 85 3.90 -1.93 3.46
C MET A 85 4.35 -3.35 3.77
N HIS A 86 3.62 -4.01 4.67
CA HIS A 86 3.80 -5.45 4.86
C HIS A 86 3.19 -6.23 3.69
N ARG A 87 3.51 -7.52 3.55
CA ARG A 87 3.07 -8.33 2.40
C ARG A 87 1.57 -8.22 2.10
N ALA A 88 0.71 -8.48 3.08
CA ALA A 88 -0.74 -8.47 2.86
C ALA A 88 -1.29 -7.09 2.45
N GLU A 89 -0.71 -6.01 2.99
CA GLU A 89 -1.05 -4.64 2.61
C GLU A 89 -0.59 -4.34 1.19
N LEU A 90 0.63 -4.77 0.82
CA LEU A 90 1.15 -4.59 -0.52
C LEU A 90 0.36 -5.38 -1.58
N GLU A 91 -0.09 -6.59 -1.25
CA GLU A 91 -0.97 -7.40 -2.10
C GLU A 91 -2.35 -6.75 -2.26
N ALA A 92 -2.95 -6.25 -1.18
CA ALA A 92 -4.22 -5.51 -1.24
C ALA A 92 -4.10 -4.24 -2.09
N PHE A 93 -3.05 -3.44 -1.84
CA PHE A 93 -2.71 -2.27 -2.63
C PHE A 93 -2.56 -2.60 -4.11
N TRP A 94 -1.88 -3.72 -4.44
CA TRP A 94 -1.66 -4.13 -5.81
C TRP A 94 -2.97 -4.47 -6.54
N GLU A 95 -3.90 -5.19 -5.89
CA GLU A 95 -5.19 -5.52 -6.49
C GLU A 95 -6.02 -4.25 -6.76
N ASP A 96 -6.09 -3.33 -5.79
CA ASP A 96 -6.78 -2.05 -5.97
C ASP A 96 -6.13 -1.20 -7.08
N ALA A 97 -4.80 -1.17 -7.12
CA ALA A 97 -4.05 -0.47 -8.15
C ALA A 97 -4.30 -1.06 -9.54
N CYS A 98 -4.44 -2.38 -9.66
CA CYS A 98 -4.80 -3.03 -10.92
C CYS A 98 -6.17 -2.56 -11.42
N ASP A 99 -7.15 -2.39 -10.53
CA ASP A 99 -8.48 -1.91 -10.90
C ASP A 99 -8.44 -0.45 -11.35
N VAL A 100 -7.70 0.41 -10.66
CA VAL A 100 -7.43 1.79 -11.09
C VAL A 100 -6.76 1.81 -12.47
N ILE A 101 -5.71 1.01 -12.70
CA ILE A 101 -5.03 0.94 -14.00
C ILE A 101 -6.00 0.51 -15.10
N ARG A 102 -6.79 -0.55 -14.87
CA ARG A 102 -7.75 -1.07 -15.85
C ARG A 102 -8.82 -0.06 -16.23
N LYS A 103 -9.30 0.71 -15.26
CA LYS A 103 -10.38 1.67 -15.43
C LYS A 103 -9.91 3.01 -15.96
N ASP A 104 -8.82 3.55 -15.41
CA ASP A 104 -8.43 4.95 -15.58
C ASP A 104 -7.19 5.14 -16.46
N VAL A 105 -6.45 4.07 -16.77
CA VAL A 105 -5.25 4.15 -17.64
C VAL A 105 -5.49 3.44 -18.97
N LEU A 106 -5.83 2.15 -18.93
CA LEU A 106 -5.89 1.32 -20.14
C LEU A 106 -6.79 1.87 -21.26
N PRO A 107 -7.95 2.50 -20.99
CA PRO A 107 -8.81 3.05 -22.05
C PRO A 107 -8.21 4.28 -22.77
N HIS A 108 -7.18 4.91 -22.20
CA HIS A 108 -6.67 6.21 -22.63
C HIS A 108 -5.27 6.16 -23.24
N ILE A 109 -4.65 4.98 -23.29
CA ILE A 109 -3.31 4.76 -23.86
C ILE A 109 -3.38 3.97 -25.17
N HIS A 110 -2.25 3.86 -25.87
CA HIS A 110 -2.19 3.12 -27.12
C HIS A 110 -2.56 1.63 -26.93
N PRO A 111 -3.38 1.02 -27.82
CA PRO A 111 -3.86 -0.35 -27.63
C PRO A 111 -2.75 -1.41 -27.43
N ILE A 112 -1.62 -1.27 -28.12
CA ILE A 112 -0.47 -2.18 -27.97
C ILE A 112 0.12 -2.09 -26.55
N GLN A 113 0.27 -0.88 -26.01
CA GLN A 113 0.76 -0.68 -24.63
C GLN A 113 -0.27 -1.20 -23.63
N ALA A 114 -1.57 -0.96 -23.88
CA ALA A 114 -2.63 -1.48 -23.03
C ALA A 114 -2.63 -3.02 -22.95
N GLN A 115 -2.41 -3.70 -24.08
CA GLN A 115 -2.31 -5.16 -24.13
C GLN A 115 -1.10 -5.68 -23.34
N GLU A 116 0.06 -5.02 -23.48
CA GLU A 116 1.27 -5.41 -22.73
C GLU A 116 1.07 -5.22 -21.21
N ILE A 117 0.47 -4.11 -20.79
CA ILE A 117 0.19 -3.87 -19.36
C ILE A 117 -0.81 -4.91 -18.83
N ARG A 118 -1.86 -5.26 -19.60
CA ARG A 118 -2.80 -6.35 -19.22
C ARG A 118 -2.07 -7.68 -19.02
N ARG A 119 -1.18 -8.02 -19.95
CA ARG A 119 -0.37 -9.25 -19.85
C ARG A 119 0.46 -9.24 -18.57
N ARG A 120 1.12 -8.13 -18.25
CA ARG A 120 1.92 -8.00 -17.02
C ARG A 120 1.12 -8.10 -15.74
N ILE A 121 -0.05 -7.48 -15.69
CA ILE A 121 -0.96 -7.62 -14.54
C ILE A 121 -1.32 -9.10 -14.30
N ASN A 122 -1.62 -9.84 -15.38
CA ASN A 122 -1.92 -11.27 -15.28
C ASN A 122 -0.68 -12.09 -14.88
N ASP A 123 0.51 -11.77 -15.40
CA ASP A 123 1.75 -12.43 -15.04
C ASP A 123 2.04 -12.28 -13.54
N VAL A 124 1.83 -11.09 -12.97
CA VAL A 124 2.02 -10.88 -11.52
C VAL A 124 1.11 -11.84 -10.76
N ARG A 125 -0.20 -11.86 -11.07
CA ARG A 125 -1.21 -12.71 -10.42
C ARG A 125 -0.95 -14.22 -10.50
N GLN A 126 -0.29 -14.70 -11.54
CA GLN A 126 0.04 -16.13 -11.69
C GLN A 126 1.33 -16.54 -10.97
N ASN A 127 2.13 -15.58 -10.49
CA ASN A 127 3.47 -15.80 -9.97
C ASN A 127 3.61 -15.46 -8.47
N TYR A 128 2.50 -15.20 -7.77
CA TYR A 128 2.44 -15.06 -6.31
C TYR A 128 1.26 -15.88 -5.74
#